data_AF-A0A7C0UL49-F1
#
_entry.id   AF-A0A7C0UL49-F1
#
_cell.length_a   1.000
_cell.length_b   1.000
_cell.length_c   1.000
_cell.angle_alpha   90.00
_cell.angle_beta   90.00
_cell.angle_gamma   90.00
#
_symmetry.space_group_name_H-M   'P 1'
#
loop_
_entity.id
_entity.type
_entity.pdbx_description
1 polymer ?
#
loop_
_entity_poly.entity_id
_entity_poly.type
_entity_poly.pdbx_seq_one_letter_code
_entity_poly.pdbx_strand_id
1 'polypeptide(L)' 'MIGFFDSGLGGLTILKEVIKILPQYSYIYFSDNARTPYGSRNQETI' A
#
# COMPACT_ATOMS: atom_id res chain seq x y z
N MET A 1 -11.06 4.82 10.59
CA MET A 1 -10.67 3.87 9.53
C MET A 1 -9.51 4.48 8.77
N ILE A 2 -8.42 3.74 8.57
CA ILE A 2 -7.17 4.21 7.93
C ILE A 2 -6.95 3.44 6.62
N GLY A 3 -6.76 4.17 5.52
CA GLY A 3 -6.46 3.59 4.21
C GLY A 3 -4.96 3.55 3.93
N PHE A 4 -4.48 2.43 3.41
CA PHE A 4 -3.14 2.24 2.89
C PHE A 4 -3.24 2.04 1.37
N PHE A 5 -2.42 2.76 0.62
CA PHE A 5 -2.31 2.60 -0.83
C PHE A 5 -0.87 2.31 -1.19
N ASP A 6 -0.64 1.22 -1.93
CA ASP A 6 0.69 0.84 -2.41
C ASP A 6 0.62 0.22 -3.81
N SER A 7 1.72 0.37 -4.54
CA SER A 7 1.90 -0.18 -5.88
C SER A 7 2.15 -1.70 -5.91
N GLY A 8 2.33 -2.36 -4.76
CA GLY A 8 2.65 -3.78 -4.69
C GLY A 8 2.39 -4.47 -3.35
N LEU A 9 3.12 -5.56 -3.11
CA LEU A 9 3.06 -6.36 -1.87
C LEU A 9 3.95 -5.78 -0.75
N GLY A 10 4.84 -4.84 -1.07
CA GLY A 10 5.78 -4.25 -0.11
C GLY A 10 5.08 -3.51 1.03
N GLY A 11 4.00 -2.79 0.72
CA GLY A 11 3.21 -2.02 1.68
C GLY A 11 2.51 -2.86 2.74
N LEU A 12 2.30 -4.17 2.52
CA LEU A 12 1.77 -5.07 3.55
C LEU A 12 2.72 -5.23 4.73
N THR A 13 4.03 -5.07 4.52
CA THR A 13 5.02 -5.14 5.60
C THR A 13 4.87 -3.94 6.54
N ILE A 14 4.64 -2.75 5.97
CA ILE A 14 4.39 -1.52 6.74
C ILE A 14 3.04 -1.63 7.46
N LEU A 15 1.98 -2.05 6.76
CA LEU A 15 0.66 -2.22 7.35
C LEU A 15 0.72 -3.18 8.56
N LYS A 16 1.48 -4.27 8.45
CA LYS A 16 1.65 -5.24 9.54
C LYS A 16 2.24 -4.60 10.80
N GLU A 17 3.26 -3.76 10.67
CA GLU A 17 3.86 -3.07 11.82
C GLU A 17 2.92 -1.99 12.39
N VAL A 18 2.18 -1.29 11.52
CA VAL A 18 1.20 -0.27 11.95
C VAL A 18 0.06 -0.89 12.77
N ILE A 19 -0.47 -2.03 12.34
CA ILE A 19 -1.53 -2.76 13.07
C ILE A 19 -1.06 -3.17 14.47
N LYS A 20 0.22 -3.55 14.63
CA LYS A 20 0.77 -3.91 15.95
C LYS A 20 0.81 -2.72 16.91
N ILE A 21 1.15 -1.52 16.40
CA ILE A 21 1.29 -0.32 17.23
C ILE A 21 -0.07 0.32 17.51
N LEU A 22 -1.00 0.27 16.56
CA LEU A 22 -2.29 0.96 16.61
C LEU A 22 -3.49 0.03 16.32
N PRO A 23 -3.66 -1.07 17.09
CA PRO A 23 -4.66 -2.10 16.79
C PRO A 23 -6.12 -1.62 16.90
N GLN A 24 -6.37 -0.46 17.51
CA GLN A 24 -7.71 0.09 17.71
C GLN A 24 -8.38 0.62 16.43
N TYR A 25 -7.62 0.82 15.35
CA TYR A 25 -8.18 1.32 14.09
C TYR A 25 -8.54 0.19 13.14
N SER A 26 -9.58 0.41 12.35
CA SER A 26 -9.87 -0.43 11.17
C SER A 26 -9.01 0.02 10.00
N TYR A 27 -8.43 -0.94 9.28
CA TYR A 27 -7.54 -0.69 8.16
C TYR A 27 -8.12 -1.22 6.85
N ILE A 28 -7.88 -0.50 5.76
CA ILE A 28 -8.16 -0.94 4.40
C ILE A 28 -6.89 -0.78 3.56
N TYR A 29 -6.49 -1.82 2.84
CA TYR A 29 -5.31 -1.82 1.97
C TYR A 29 -5.75 -1.91 0.53
N PHE A 30 -5.41 -0.89 -0.26
CA PHE A 30 -5.63 -0.84 -1.69
C PHE A 30 -4.29 -1.04 -2.37
N SER A 31 -4.22 -2.08 -3.20
CA SER A 31 -3.05 -2.32 -4.03
C SER A 31 -3.37 -2.02 -5.48
N ASP A 32 -2.57 -1.16 -6.12
CA ASP A 32 -2.62 -0.96 -7.57
C ASP A 32 -1.82 -2.08 -8.30
N ASN A 33 -2.14 -3.34 -7.98
CA ASN A 33 -1.49 -4.50 -8.57
C ASN A 33 -1.90 -4.75 -10.04
N ALA A 34 -2.74 -3.89 -10.62
CA ALA A 34 -3.19 -4.01 -12.00
C ALA A 34 -2.12 -3.64 -13.05
N ARG A 35 -0.93 -3.19 -12.63
CA ARG A 35 0.13 -2.70 -13.54
C ARG A 35 1.56 -3.07 -13.13
N THR A 36 1.80 -4.28 -12.64
CA THR A 36 3.18 -4.78 -12.54
C THR A 36 3.63 -5.43 -13.86
N PRO A 37 4.87 -5.16 -14.36
CA PRO A 37 5.89 -4.30 -13.77
C PRO A 37 5.87 -2.85 -14.32
N TYR A 38 5.96 -1.86 -13.42
CA TYR A 38 6.18 -0.44 -13.73
C TYR A 38 7.64 -0.10 -14.11
N GLY A 39 8.41 -1.04 -14.68
CA GLY A 39 9.83 -0.85 -14.99
C GLY A 39 10.14 0.23 -16.03
N SER A 40 9.13 0.85 -16.66
CA SER A 40 9.34 1.75 -17.79
C SER A 40 8.23 2.80 -18.02
N ARG A 41 7.69 3.45 -16.98
CA ARG A 41 6.79 4.62 -17.21
C ARG A 41 7.10 5.82 -16.32
N ASN A 42 7.12 6.98 -16.99
CA ASN A 42 7.50 8.31 -16.54
C ASN A 42 6.85 8.76 -15.23
N GLN A 43 7.60 9.58 -14.50
CA GLN A 43 7.26 10.34 -13.28
C GLN A 43 6.11 11.38 -13.43
N GLU A 44 5.26 11.28 -14.45
CA GLU A 44 4.20 12.27 -14.71
C GLU A 44 2.79 11.83 -14.27
N THR A 45 2.68 10.74 -13.50
CA THR A 45 1.36 10.33 -12.99
C THR A 45 1.52 9.77 -11.59
N ILE A 46 1.74 10.67 -10.63
CA ILE A 46 1.43 10.44 -9.20
C ILE A 46 0.30 11.40 -8.85
#